data_AF-A0A7Y1TLF2-F1
#
_entry.id   AF-A0A7Y1TLF2-F1
#
_cell.length_a   1.000
_cell.length_b   1.000
_cell.length_c   1.000
_cell.angle_alpha   90.00
_cell.angle_beta   90.00
_cell.angle_gamma   90.00
#
_symmetry.space_group_name_H-M   'P 1'
#
loop_
_entity.id
_entity.type
_entity.pdbx_description
1 polymer ?
#
loop_
_entity_poly.entity_id
_entity_poly.type
_entity_poly.pdbx_seq_one_letter_code
_entity_poly.pdbx_strand_id
1 'polypeptide(L)'
;PLWAGIPTQMQAERLVKHILPKLLCLGGVAGCTKEARGEISDERPARQWDYPNGWAPHQMMIWKGLLRYGFIEKANELLYRWLWMITKNAVDYNGTIPEKYDVVLATHHVFAEYGNVGTDFEYITREGFGWMNASYIYGLHLLPDSLNKRLNNLEHPNKIF
;
A
#
# COMPACT_ATOMS: atom_id res chain seq x y z
N PRO A 1 -5.30 1.99 15.18
CA PRO A 1 -5.11 1.93 16.65
C PRO A 1 -3.69 1.48 17.09
N LEU A 2 -3.07 0.50 16.40
CA LEU A 2 -1.73 0.01 16.75
C LEU A 2 -0.66 1.10 16.73
N TRP A 3 -0.65 1.98 15.71
CA TRP A 3 0.29 3.10 15.62
C TRP A 3 0.34 3.96 16.90
N ALA A 4 -0.85 4.25 17.45
CA ALA A 4 -1.03 5.06 18.65
C ALA A 4 -0.66 4.33 19.96
N GLY A 5 -0.45 3.01 19.93
CA GLY A 5 -0.10 2.23 21.13
C GLY A 5 -1.24 2.04 22.13
N ILE A 6 -2.50 2.20 21.70
CA ILE A 6 -3.67 2.11 22.57
C ILE A 6 -4.08 0.65 22.88
N PRO A 7 -4.12 -0.29 21.91
CA PRO A 7 -4.57 -1.65 22.18
C PRO A 7 -3.67 -2.43 23.14
N THR A 8 -4.22 -3.42 23.84
CA THR A 8 -3.42 -4.46 24.51
C THR A 8 -2.76 -5.40 23.50
N GLN A 9 -1.75 -6.17 23.91
CA GLN A 9 -1.11 -7.18 23.05
C GLN A 9 -2.14 -8.17 22.46
N MET A 10 -3.05 -8.68 23.30
CA MET A 10 -4.11 -9.60 22.86
C MET A 10 -5.06 -8.95 21.84
N GLN A 11 -5.42 -7.66 22.01
CA GLN A 11 -6.24 -6.95 21.02
C GLN A 11 -5.48 -6.78 19.70
N ALA A 12 -4.19 -6.48 19.77
CA ALA A 12 -3.34 -6.34 18.60
C ALA A 12 -3.22 -7.64 17.81
N GLU A 13 -3.00 -8.77 18.50
CA GLU A 13 -2.96 -10.10 17.90
C GLU A 13 -4.27 -10.44 17.19
N ARG A 14 -5.42 -10.14 17.81
CA ARG A 14 -6.74 -10.37 17.19
C ARG A 14 -6.93 -9.53 15.93
N LEU A 15 -6.51 -8.26 15.95
CA LEU A 15 -6.56 -7.40 14.76
C LEU A 15 -5.69 -7.95 13.62
N VAL A 16 -4.45 -8.31 13.92
CA VAL A 16 -3.50 -8.85 12.94
C VAL A 16 -3.96 -10.19 12.39
N LYS A 17 -4.52 -11.06 13.23
CA LYS A 17 -4.97 -12.40 12.83
C LYS A 17 -6.26 -12.39 12.01
N HIS A 18 -7.22 -11.53 12.35
CA HIS A 18 -8.58 -11.63 11.81
C HIS A 18 -8.99 -10.48 10.88
N ILE A 19 -8.39 -9.31 11.03
CA ILE A 19 -8.79 -8.10 10.29
C ILE A 19 -7.80 -7.79 9.18
N LEU A 20 -6.51 -7.77 9.48
CA LEU A 20 -5.48 -7.43 8.48
C LEU A 20 -5.54 -8.31 7.20
N PRO A 21 -5.79 -9.63 7.26
CA PRO A 21 -5.87 -10.45 6.05
C PRO A 21 -7.00 -10.04 5.09
N LYS A 22 -8.05 -9.36 5.57
CA LYS A 22 -9.16 -8.89 4.75
C LYS A 22 -8.84 -7.61 3.95
N LEU A 23 -7.78 -6.90 4.36
CA LEU A 23 -7.35 -5.65 3.75
C LEU A 23 -6.06 -5.82 2.94
N LEU A 24 -5.29 -6.87 3.23
CA LEU A 24 -4.05 -7.21 2.54
C LEU A 24 -4.32 -7.61 1.08
N CYS A 25 -3.67 -6.91 0.18
CA CYS A 25 -3.72 -7.08 -1.26
C CYS A 25 -2.30 -7.27 -1.82
N LEU A 26 -2.16 -7.53 -3.12
CA LEU A 26 -0.87 -7.79 -3.76
C LEU A 26 0.15 -6.67 -3.53
N GLY A 27 -0.30 -5.42 -3.69
CA GLY A 27 0.52 -4.20 -3.59
C GLY A 27 0.50 -3.51 -2.23
N GLY A 28 -0.09 -4.10 -1.18
CA GLY A 28 -0.16 -3.49 0.15
C GLY A 28 -1.54 -3.61 0.78
N VAL A 29 -1.97 -2.59 1.53
CA VAL A 29 -3.26 -2.61 2.25
C VAL A 29 -4.26 -1.66 1.60
N ALA A 30 -5.47 -2.16 1.31
CA ALA A 30 -6.57 -1.36 0.77
C ALA A 30 -7.18 -0.43 1.84
N GLY A 31 -7.80 0.67 1.40
CA GLY A 31 -8.45 1.63 2.31
C GLY A 31 -9.60 1.05 3.13
N CYS A 32 -10.36 0.11 2.55
CA CYS A 32 -11.38 -0.67 3.23
C CYS A 32 -11.50 -2.06 2.60
N THR A 33 -12.34 -2.94 3.15
CA THR A 33 -12.62 -4.23 2.50
C THR A 33 -13.61 -4.05 1.35
N LYS A 34 -13.58 -4.97 0.38
CA LYS A 34 -14.53 -4.97 -0.74
C LYS A 34 -15.99 -5.03 -0.26
N GLU A 35 -16.24 -5.80 0.80
CA GLU A 35 -17.57 -5.94 1.42
C GLU A 35 -18.02 -4.63 2.06
N ALA A 36 -17.11 -3.91 2.75
CA ALA A 36 -17.44 -2.64 3.39
C ALA A 36 -17.72 -1.52 2.38
N ARG A 37 -16.93 -1.45 1.29
CA ARG A 37 -17.23 -0.58 0.15
C ARG A 37 -18.61 -0.90 -0.45
N GLY A 38 -19.00 -2.17 -0.51
CA GLY A 38 -20.29 -2.61 -1.06
C GLY A 38 -20.31 -2.60 -2.59
N GLU A 39 -21.50 -2.62 -3.19
CA GLU A 39 -21.67 -2.55 -4.66
C GLU A 39 -21.55 -1.11 -5.16
N ILE A 40 -20.99 -0.95 -6.36
CA ILE A 40 -20.84 0.34 -7.04
C ILE A 40 -21.98 0.46 -8.05
N SER A 41 -22.66 1.59 -8.05
CA SER A 41 -23.69 1.98 -9.03
C SER A 41 -23.57 3.46 -9.36
N ASP A 42 -24.40 3.97 -10.27
CA ASP A 42 -24.44 5.40 -10.61
C ASP A 42 -24.86 6.26 -9.40
N GLU A 43 -25.73 5.74 -8.53
CA GLU A 43 -26.15 6.39 -7.28
C GLU A 43 -25.13 6.24 -6.15
N ARG A 44 -24.24 5.25 -6.23
CA ARG A 44 -23.16 5.00 -5.26
C ARG A 44 -21.83 4.76 -5.99
N PRO A 45 -21.23 5.81 -6.56
CA PRO A 45 -20.00 5.68 -7.33
C PRO A 45 -18.82 5.29 -6.44
N ALA A 46 -17.76 4.77 -7.06
CA ALA A 46 -16.51 4.43 -6.40
C ALA A 46 -15.90 5.68 -5.74
N ARG A 47 -15.42 5.54 -4.48
CA ARG A 47 -14.72 6.60 -3.75
C ARG A 47 -13.23 6.33 -3.72
N GLN A 48 -12.40 7.37 -3.78
CA GLN A 48 -10.95 7.20 -3.89
C GLN A 48 -10.29 6.52 -2.67
N TRP A 49 -10.89 6.65 -1.48
CA TRP A 49 -10.37 6.07 -0.24
C TRP A 49 -10.87 4.66 0.06
N ASP A 50 -11.69 4.08 -0.83
CA ASP A 50 -12.20 2.73 -0.69
C ASP A 50 -11.36 1.70 -1.46
N TYR A 51 -11.64 0.42 -1.20
CA TYR A 51 -11.21 -0.69 -2.04
C TYR A 51 -11.49 -0.39 -3.54
N PRO A 52 -10.54 -0.62 -4.46
CA PRO A 52 -9.26 -1.35 -4.30
C PRO A 52 -8.05 -0.46 -4.00
N ASN A 53 -8.25 0.83 -3.70
CA ASN A 53 -7.16 1.78 -3.62
C ASN A 53 -6.37 1.64 -2.30
N GLY A 54 -5.05 1.78 -2.42
CA GLY A 54 -4.13 1.91 -1.29
C GLY A 54 -3.45 3.27 -1.28
N TRP A 55 -3.32 3.82 -0.07
CA TRP A 55 -2.76 5.16 0.16
C TRP A 55 -1.55 5.07 1.09
N ALA A 56 -0.51 5.83 0.76
CA ALA A 56 0.75 5.88 1.50
C ALA A 56 0.59 6.11 3.03
N PRO A 57 -0.26 7.05 3.50
CA PRO A 57 -0.46 7.27 4.93
C PRO A 57 -0.93 6.03 5.69
N HIS A 58 -1.87 5.26 5.11
CA HIS A 58 -2.35 4.01 5.71
C HIS A 58 -1.20 3.01 5.88
N GLN A 59 -0.38 2.85 4.85
CA GLN A 59 0.72 1.88 4.88
C GLN A 59 1.72 2.25 5.99
N MET A 60 2.19 3.49 6.01
CA MET A 60 3.19 3.96 6.98
C MET A 60 2.70 3.83 8.43
N MET A 61 1.44 4.17 8.69
CA MET A 61 0.82 4.00 10.01
C MET A 61 0.71 2.52 10.40
N ILE A 62 0.32 1.65 9.47
CA ILE A 62 0.21 0.21 9.70
C ILE A 62 1.58 -0.39 10.01
N TRP A 63 2.61 -0.11 9.21
CA TRP A 63 3.96 -0.66 9.44
C TRP A 63 4.47 -0.29 10.82
N LYS A 64 4.41 1.00 11.18
CA LYS A 64 4.87 1.45 12.50
C LYS A 64 4.03 0.86 13.63
N GLY A 65 2.73 0.69 13.43
CA GLY A 65 1.85 0.00 14.36
C GLY A 65 2.21 -1.47 14.56
N LEU A 66 2.48 -2.21 13.49
CA LEU A 66 2.91 -3.61 13.55
C LEU A 66 4.26 -3.75 14.27
N LEU A 67 5.23 -2.92 13.91
CA LEU A 67 6.55 -2.90 14.55
C LEU A 67 6.47 -2.58 16.04
N ARG A 68 5.61 -1.63 16.46
CA ARG A 68 5.40 -1.29 17.87
C ARG A 68 4.96 -2.50 18.71
N TYR A 69 4.21 -3.42 18.14
CA TYR A 69 3.68 -4.62 18.82
C TYR A 69 4.46 -5.90 18.50
N GLY A 70 5.65 -5.79 17.88
CA GLY A 70 6.53 -6.92 17.63
C GLY A 70 6.13 -7.81 16.43
N PHE A 71 5.18 -7.38 15.58
CA PHE A 71 4.78 -8.13 14.38
C PHE A 71 5.74 -7.89 13.20
N ILE A 72 7.03 -8.21 13.41
CA ILE A 72 8.11 -7.90 12.47
C ILE A 72 7.89 -8.54 11.09
N GLU A 73 7.62 -9.84 11.05
CA GLU A 73 7.42 -10.57 9.78
C GLU A 73 6.25 -10.01 8.98
N LYS A 74 5.14 -9.67 9.66
CA LYS A 74 3.99 -9.08 8.98
C LYS A 74 4.28 -7.66 8.50
N ALA A 75 5.04 -6.88 9.27
CA ALA A 75 5.48 -5.55 8.82
C ALA A 75 6.35 -5.66 7.57
N ASN A 76 7.32 -6.59 7.56
CA ASN A 76 8.21 -6.85 6.44
C ASN A 76 7.45 -7.24 5.16
N GLU A 77 6.44 -8.09 5.27
CA GLU A 77 5.57 -8.44 4.14
C GLU A 77 4.87 -7.21 3.55
N LEU A 78 4.23 -6.39 4.40
CA LEU A 78 3.50 -5.20 3.94
C LEU A 78 4.41 -4.14 3.35
N LEU A 79 5.59 -3.92 3.95
CA LEU A 79 6.64 -3.06 3.44
C LEU A 79 7.05 -3.52 2.04
N TYR A 80 7.39 -4.81 1.91
CA TYR A 80 7.84 -5.38 0.65
C TYR A 80 6.79 -5.26 -0.45
N ARG A 81 5.54 -5.63 -0.19
CA ARG A 81 4.44 -5.55 -1.16
C ARG A 81 4.24 -4.14 -1.71
N TRP A 82 4.27 -3.14 -0.83
CA TRP A 82 4.12 -1.74 -1.21
C TRP A 82 5.30 -1.21 -2.02
N LEU A 83 6.52 -1.45 -1.53
CA LEU A 83 7.75 -1.02 -2.22
C LEU A 83 7.91 -1.72 -3.57
N TRP A 84 7.56 -3.00 -3.65
CA TRP A 84 7.56 -3.77 -4.90
C TRP A 84 6.59 -3.19 -5.91
N MET A 85 5.35 -2.88 -5.50
CA MET A 85 4.36 -2.26 -6.38
C MET A 85 4.86 -0.93 -6.93
N ILE A 86 5.39 -0.05 -6.07
CA ILE A 86 5.94 1.25 -6.48
C ILE A 86 7.12 1.05 -7.45
N THR A 87 8.08 0.21 -7.09
CA THR A 87 9.29 -0.02 -7.90
C THR A 87 8.94 -0.61 -9.26
N LYS A 88 8.03 -1.60 -9.30
CA LYS A 88 7.52 -2.19 -10.54
C LYS A 88 6.89 -1.12 -11.44
N ASN A 89 5.97 -0.32 -10.91
CA ASN A 89 5.30 0.71 -11.71
C ASN A 89 6.29 1.80 -12.17
N ALA A 90 7.25 2.19 -11.33
CA ALA A 90 8.29 3.12 -11.73
C ALA A 90 9.15 2.56 -12.89
N VAL A 91 9.51 1.28 -12.85
CA VAL A 91 10.27 0.62 -13.94
C VAL A 91 9.45 0.53 -15.22
N ASP A 92 8.18 0.13 -15.13
CA ASP A 92 7.32 -0.11 -16.29
C ASP A 92 6.82 1.19 -16.95
N TYR A 93 6.74 2.30 -16.20
CA TYR A 93 6.10 3.54 -16.62
C TYR A 93 7.01 4.77 -16.45
N ASN A 94 8.27 4.65 -16.88
CA ASN A 94 9.22 5.77 -17.01
C ASN A 94 9.42 6.60 -15.72
N GLY A 95 9.40 5.95 -14.56
CA GLY A 95 9.60 6.59 -13.26
C GLY A 95 8.35 7.30 -12.72
N THR A 96 7.17 7.07 -13.29
CA THR A 96 5.92 7.72 -12.84
C THR A 96 5.53 7.26 -11.43
N ILE A 97 5.31 8.23 -10.54
CA ILE A 97 4.87 8.00 -9.15
C ILE A 97 3.55 8.76 -8.91
N PRO A 98 2.38 8.10 -8.99
CA PRO A 98 1.08 8.72 -8.74
C PRO A 98 0.84 8.99 -7.25
N GLU A 99 -0.24 9.72 -6.98
CA GLU A 99 -0.76 9.97 -5.63
C GLU A 99 -1.18 8.70 -4.88
N LYS A 100 -1.80 7.74 -5.59
CA LYS A 100 -2.36 6.49 -5.06
C LYS A 100 -2.25 5.36 -6.10
N TYR A 101 -2.41 4.12 -5.63
CA TYR A 101 -2.37 2.92 -6.45
C TYR A 101 -3.58 2.02 -6.21
N ASP A 102 -3.96 1.24 -7.21
CA ASP A 102 -4.78 0.04 -7.02
C ASP A 102 -3.86 -1.05 -6.43
N VAL A 103 -4.08 -1.41 -5.16
CA VAL A 103 -3.24 -2.41 -4.48
C VAL A 103 -3.66 -3.85 -4.76
N VAL A 104 -4.81 -4.07 -5.39
CA VAL A 104 -5.28 -5.40 -5.79
C VAL A 104 -4.55 -5.84 -7.04
N LEU A 105 -4.54 -4.97 -8.05
CA LEU A 105 -3.87 -5.18 -9.33
C LEU A 105 -2.40 -4.72 -9.31
N ALA A 106 -1.98 -4.05 -8.23
CA ALA A 106 -0.65 -3.49 -8.05
C ALA A 106 -0.24 -2.55 -9.20
N THR A 107 -1.12 -1.61 -9.52
CA THR A 107 -1.01 -0.73 -10.70
C THR A 107 -1.36 0.72 -10.38
N HIS A 108 -0.75 1.65 -11.11
CA HIS A 108 -1.09 3.07 -11.06
C HIS A 108 -2.33 3.44 -11.89
N HIS A 109 -2.91 2.50 -12.65
CA HIS A 109 -4.15 2.72 -13.41
C HIS A 109 -5.35 2.76 -12.45
N VAL A 110 -5.73 3.95 -11.98
CA VAL A 110 -6.83 4.14 -11.01
C VAL A 110 -7.92 5.05 -11.60
N PHE A 111 -9.12 4.50 -11.80
CA PHE A 111 -10.31 5.22 -12.26
C PHE A 111 -11.27 5.46 -11.08
N ALA A 112 -11.13 6.57 -10.34
CA ALA A 112 -12.10 6.94 -9.29
C ALA A 112 -12.19 8.47 -9.09
N GLU A 113 -13.42 9.02 -9.18
CA GLU A 113 -13.88 10.42 -9.02
C GLU A 113 -13.16 11.51 -9.83
N TYR A 114 -11.85 11.57 -9.68
CA TYR A 114 -10.89 12.30 -10.49
C TYR A 114 -9.76 11.30 -10.64
N GLY A 115 -9.75 10.53 -11.74
CA GLY A 115 -8.64 9.60 -12.03
C GLY A 115 -7.31 10.31 -11.80
N ASN A 116 -6.27 9.55 -11.40
CA ASN A 116 -4.98 10.09 -10.95
C ASN A 116 -4.63 11.40 -11.69
N VAL A 117 -4.73 12.52 -10.98
CA VAL A 117 -4.59 13.86 -11.58
C VAL A 117 -3.15 13.92 -12.10
N GLY A 118 -2.97 13.70 -13.40
CA GLY A 118 -1.65 13.48 -14.02
C GLY A 118 -1.50 12.26 -14.94
N THR A 119 -2.52 11.41 -15.15
CA THR A 119 -2.41 10.27 -16.09
C THR A 119 -2.96 10.52 -17.50
N ASP A 120 -3.54 11.70 -17.78
CA ASP A 120 -3.71 12.17 -19.16
C ASP A 120 -2.37 12.74 -19.63
N PHE A 121 -1.51 11.83 -20.10
CA PHE A 121 -0.37 11.91 -21.04
C PHE A 121 0.24 13.26 -21.49
N GLU A 122 0.25 14.32 -20.67
CA GLU A 122 1.04 15.55 -20.97
C GLU A 122 2.00 15.97 -19.86
N TYR A 123 1.86 15.47 -18.63
CA TYR A 123 2.76 15.84 -17.55
C TYR A 123 3.08 14.65 -16.65
N ILE A 124 4.10 13.87 -17.02
CA ILE A 124 4.84 13.06 -16.04
C ILE A 124 5.32 14.05 -14.99
N THR A 125 4.67 14.10 -13.82
CA THR A 125 5.08 14.99 -12.75
C THR A 125 6.48 14.59 -12.33
N ARG A 126 7.45 15.49 -12.54
CA ARG A 126 8.87 15.23 -12.23
C ARG A 126 9.10 14.92 -10.74
N GLU A 127 8.15 15.29 -9.90
CA GLU A 127 8.29 15.37 -8.45
C GLU A 127 7.60 14.22 -7.72
N GLY A 128 6.78 13.40 -8.40
CA GLY A 128 5.93 12.40 -7.76
C GLY A 128 4.88 13.04 -6.83
N PHE A 129 4.55 12.37 -5.72
CA PHE A 129 3.61 12.89 -4.72
C PHE A 129 4.22 12.79 -3.31
N GLY A 130 4.08 13.85 -2.50
CA GLY A 130 4.82 14.00 -1.24
C GLY A 130 4.76 12.80 -0.29
N TRP A 131 3.55 12.30 0.04
CA TRP A 131 3.43 11.11 0.89
C TRP A 131 3.92 9.82 0.22
N MET A 132 3.92 9.76 -1.11
CA MET A 132 4.28 8.56 -1.85
C MET A 132 5.80 8.41 -1.80
N ASN A 133 6.50 9.51 -2.08
CA ASN A 133 7.94 9.64 -1.92
C ASN A 133 8.36 9.32 -0.48
N ALA A 134 7.67 9.91 0.51
CA ALA A 134 7.93 9.63 1.92
C ALA A 134 7.73 8.15 2.27
N SER A 135 6.66 7.51 1.77
CA SER A 135 6.40 6.10 2.05
C SER A 135 7.45 5.16 1.44
N TYR A 136 8.01 5.51 0.28
CA TYR A 136 9.05 4.73 -0.34
C TYR A 136 10.36 4.82 0.45
N ILE A 137 10.80 6.05 0.77
CA ILE A 137 12.04 6.29 1.54
C ILE A 137 11.92 5.69 2.95
N TYR A 138 10.81 5.95 3.62
CA TYR A 138 10.55 5.40 4.96
C TYR A 138 10.47 3.87 4.93
N GLY A 139 9.81 3.30 3.92
CA GLY A 139 9.72 1.86 3.75
C GLY A 139 11.09 1.21 3.54
N LEU A 140 11.93 1.78 2.66
CA LEU A 140 13.30 1.30 2.43
C LEU A 140 14.16 1.35 3.68
N HIS A 141 14.01 2.39 4.52
CA HIS A 141 14.74 2.49 5.78
C HIS A 141 14.36 1.39 6.79
N LEU A 142 13.12 0.89 6.72
CA LEU A 142 12.65 -0.20 7.58
C LEU A 142 12.91 -1.59 7.00
N LEU A 143 13.10 -1.71 5.68
CA LEU A 143 13.19 -2.98 4.98
C LEU A 143 14.55 -3.64 5.25
N PRO A 144 14.60 -4.88 5.74
CA PRO A 144 15.86 -5.61 5.91
C PRO A 144 16.63 -5.76 4.59
N ASP A 145 17.97 -5.75 4.66
CA ASP A 145 18.84 -5.87 3.48
C ASP A 145 18.56 -7.10 2.61
N SER A 146 18.15 -8.21 3.22
CA SER A 146 17.78 -9.45 2.52
C SER A 146 16.57 -9.23 1.60
N LEU A 147 15.57 -8.48 2.06
CA LEU A 147 14.39 -8.14 1.27
C LEU A 147 14.68 -7.01 0.29
N ASN A 148 15.56 -6.06 0.64
CA ASN A 148 16.00 -5.01 -0.29
C ASN A 148 16.67 -5.61 -1.55
N LYS A 149 17.52 -6.63 -1.37
CA LYS A 149 18.12 -7.37 -2.51
C LYS A 149 17.06 -8.01 -3.42
N ARG A 150 16.01 -8.61 -2.83
CA ARG A 150 14.90 -9.21 -3.60
C ARG A 150 14.06 -8.15 -4.32
N LEU A 151 13.86 -7.00 -3.68
CA LEU A 151 13.16 -5.85 -4.26
C LEU A 151 13.90 -5.32 -5.49
N ASN A 152 15.24 -5.20 -5.43
CA ASN A 152 16.06 -4.80 -6.57
C ASN A 152 15.95 -5.75 -7.77
N ASN A 153 15.69 -7.03 -7.51
CA ASN A 153 15.42 -8.05 -8.53
C ASN A 153 13.94 -8.09 -8.97
N LEU A 154 13.09 -7.22 -8.42
CA LEU A 154 11.64 -7.20 -8.62
C LEU A 154 10.97 -8.57 -8.35
N GLU A 155 11.50 -9.35 -7.41
CA GLU A 155 10.94 -10.66 -7.06
C GLU A 155 9.49 -10.51 -6.58
N HIS A 156 8.59 -11.29 -7.18
CA HIS A 156 7.17 -11.19 -6.91
C HIS A 156 6.84 -11.52 -5.43
N PRO A 157 6.05 -10.71 -4.69
CA PRO A 157 5.82 -10.88 -3.26
C PRO A 157 5.31 -12.27 -2.85
N ASN A 158 4.39 -12.85 -3.64
CA ASN A 158 3.84 -14.19 -3.36
C ASN A 158 4.84 -15.36 -3.54
N LYS A 159 6.07 -15.08 -4.01
CA LYS A 159 7.17 -16.07 -4.02
C LYS A 159 8.01 -16.00 -2.74
N ILE A 160 7.82 -14.97 -1.93
CA ILE A 160 8.61 -14.67 -0.73
C ILE A 160 7.79 -14.92 0.53
N PHE A 161 6.51 -14.54 0.53
CA PHE A 161 5.54 -14.68 1.62
C PHE A 161 4.34 -15.50 1.18
#